data_AF-A0A1V9Y9J8-F1
#
_entry.id   AF-A0A1V9Y9J8-F1
#
_cell.length_a   1.000
_cell.length_b   1.000
_cell.length_c   1.000
_cell.angle_alpha   90.00
_cell.angle_beta   90.00
_cell.angle_gamma   90.00
#
_symmetry.space_group_name_H-M   'P 1'
#
loop_
_entity.id
_entity.type
_entity.pdbx_description
1 polymer ?
#
loop_
_entity_poly.entity_id
_entity_poly.type
_entity_poly.pdbx_seq_one_letter_code
_entity_poly.pdbx_strand_id
1 'polypeptide(L)'
;MHPHYAHFAFDVFMKTPSCDFKGCQRPVDASTGTKHTCAVHKYRRHCAIPLCTNQVYARKLCARHGGKRTCKVDQCCAATTGRGGYCAAHNAKFARDATPPLPQSSPDDVATVEVDEDLWSPLAFQDSTRGDPLLVEISPDVLSLILDLDETR
;
A
#
# COMPACT_ATOMS: atom_id res chain seq x y z
N MET A 1 -13.11 62.33 -33.62
CA MET A 1 -14.34 61.52 -33.78
C MET A 1 -13.92 60.14 -34.28
N HIS A 2 -13.68 59.19 -33.39
CA HIS A 2 -13.57 57.76 -33.71
C HIS A 2 -14.14 56.97 -32.51
N PRO A 3 -15.18 56.14 -32.69
CA PRO A 3 -15.77 55.41 -31.59
C PRO A 3 -14.90 54.18 -31.30
N HIS A 4 -14.35 54.11 -30.08
CA HIS A 4 -13.76 52.87 -29.55
C HIS A 4 -14.91 51.91 -29.21
N TYR A 5 -15.33 51.12 -30.18
CA TYR A 5 -16.27 50.04 -29.97
C TYR A 5 -15.57 48.94 -29.17
N ALA A 6 -16.21 48.58 -28.06
CA ALA A 6 -15.74 47.65 -27.06
C ALA A 6 -15.34 46.29 -27.65
N HIS A 7 -14.07 45.91 -27.47
CA HIS A 7 -13.67 44.52 -27.42
C HIS A 7 -14.03 43.96 -26.04
N PHE A 8 -15.30 43.63 -25.83
CA PHE A 8 -15.67 42.68 -24.79
C PHE A 8 -15.13 41.32 -25.22
N ALA A 9 -13.89 41.03 -24.85
CA ALA A 9 -13.37 39.68 -24.83
C ALA A 9 -14.26 38.87 -23.87
N PHE A 10 -15.23 38.15 -24.44
CA PHE A 10 -15.88 37.08 -23.73
C PHE A 10 -14.84 35.98 -23.55
N ASP A 11 -14.08 36.06 -22.46
CA ASP A 11 -13.30 34.96 -21.93
C ASP A 11 -14.27 33.81 -21.64
N VAL A 12 -14.47 32.95 -22.64
CA VAL A 12 -15.06 31.64 -22.43
C VAL A 12 -14.04 30.87 -21.60
N PHE A 13 -14.16 31.01 -20.28
CA PHE A 13 -13.37 30.32 -19.27
C PHE A 13 -13.65 28.82 -19.44
N MET A 14 -12.89 28.17 -20.33
CA MET A 14 -12.90 26.73 -20.52
C MET A 14 -12.38 26.10 -19.24
N LYS A 15 -13.28 25.86 -18.29
CA LYS A 15 -12.95 25.24 -17.02
C LYS A 15 -12.38 23.87 -17.32
N THR A 16 -11.09 23.68 -17.02
CA THR A 16 -10.41 22.41 -17.25
C THR A 16 -11.18 21.30 -16.54
N PRO A 17 -11.47 20.19 -17.23
CA PRO A 17 -12.21 19.10 -16.60
C PRO A 17 -11.42 18.58 -15.40
N SER A 18 -12.12 18.32 -14.30
CA SER A 18 -11.51 17.79 -13.08
C SER A 18 -11.47 16.27 -13.10
N CYS A 19 -10.54 15.70 -12.35
CA CYS A 19 -10.40 14.27 -12.16
C CYS A 19 -11.68 13.60 -11.59
N ASP A 20 -12.05 12.45 -12.14
CA ASP A 20 -13.26 11.70 -11.74
C ASP A 20 -13.21 11.13 -10.32
N PHE A 21 -12.02 10.86 -9.78
CA PHE A 21 -11.89 10.29 -8.45
C PHE A 21 -12.53 11.18 -7.38
N LYS A 22 -13.35 10.56 -6.52
CA LYS A 22 -14.10 11.25 -5.46
C LYS A 22 -13.17 12.16 -4.63
N GLY A 23 -13.48 13.46 -4.61
CA GLY A 23 -12.76 14.46 -3.83
C GLY A 23 -11.46 14.97 -4.47
N CYS A 24 -11.12 14.54 -5.68
CA CYS A 24 -9.96 15.06 -6.40
C CYS A 24 -10.36 16.26 -7.26
N GLN A 25 -9.78 17.43 -6.99
CA GLN A 25 -10.01 18.66 -7.78
C GLN A 25 -8.90 18.93 -8.80
N ARG A 26 -7.92 18.03 -8.92
CA ARG A 26 -6.83 18.20 -9.87
C ARG A 26 -7.36 18.12 -11.30
N PRO A 27 -6.79 18.90 -12.23
CA PRO A 27 -7.17 18.83 -13.63
C PRO A 27 -6.90 17.45 -14.21
N VAL A 28 -7.70 17.05 -15.20
CA VAL A 28 -7.47 15.85 -16.00
C VAL A 28 -6.14 15.98 -16.75
N ASP A 29 -5.40 14.88 -16.80
CA ASP A 29 -4.13 14.80 -17.50
C ASP A 29 -4.36 14.53 -18.99
N ALA A 30 -3.80 15.37 -19.86
CA ALA A 30 -3.96 15.25 -21.31
C ALA A 30 -3.45 13.89 -21.86
N SER A 31 -2.50 13.24 -21.19
CA SER A 31 -1.95 11.93 -21.57
C SER A 31 -2.91 10.77 -21.30
N THR A 32 -3.97 10.98 -20.51
CA THR A 32 -4.90 9.90 -20.13
C THR A 32 -5.94 9.58 -21.21
N GLY A 33 -5.88 10.28 -22.36
CA GLY A 33 -6.72 10.03 -23.53
C GLY A 33 -8.19 10.22 -23.21
N THR A 34 -8.98 9.14 -23.28
CA THR A 34 -10.43 9.18 -23.02
C THR A 34 -10.80 9.14 -21.53
N LYS A 35 -9.83 8.95 -20.63
CA LYS A 35 -10.08 8.78 -19.20
C LYS A 35 -9.98 10.13 -18.50
N HIS A 36 -11.00 10.55 -17.76
CA HIS A 36 -10.98 11.79 -16.98
C HIS A 36 -10.20 11.64 -15.65
N THR A 37 -8.88 11.42 -15.72
CA THR A 37 -8.03 11.28 -14.53
C THR A 37 -6.81 12.18 -14.54
N CYS A 38 -6.42 12.70 -13.37
CA CYS A 38 -5.21 13.51 -13.23
C CYS A 38 -3.93 12.64 -13.26
N ALA A 39 -2.77 13.30 -13.33
CA ALA A 39 -1.45 12.64 -13.38
C ALA A 39 -1.23 11.63 -12.23
N VAL A 40 -1.73 11.94 -11.04
CA VAL A 40 -1.61 11.07 -9.85
C VAL A 40 -2.56 9.87 -9.93
N HIS A 41 -3.67 10.02 -10.66
CA HIS A 41 -4.71 9.01 -10.77
C HIS A 41 -4.72 8.27 -12.12
N LYS A 42 -3.75 8.52 -13.01
CA LYS A 42 -3.67 7.89 -14.33
C LYS A 42 -3.67 6.36 -14.27
N TYR A 43 -2.93 5.80 -13.32
CA TYR A 43 -2.84 4.34 -13.10
C TYR A 43 -3.80 3.79 -12.04
N ARG A 44 -4.65 4.64 -11.44
CA ARG A 44 -5.65 4.18 -10.47
C ARG A 44 -6.91 3.72 -11.19
N ARG A 45 -7.59 2.73 -10.62
CA ARG A 45 -8.85 2.17 -11.12
C ARG A 45 -10.03 2.56 -10.24
N HIS A 46 -11.18 2.80 -10.87
CA HIS A 46 -12.45 3.01 -10.20
C HIS A 46 -13.07 1.68 -9.76
N CYS A 47 -13.90 1.75 -8.72
CA CYS A 47 -14.74 0.64 -8.29
C CYS A 47 -15.58 0.09 -9.46
N ALA A 48 -15.73 -1.23 -9.53
CA ALA A 48 -16.52 -1.91 -10.55
C ALA A 48 -18.04 -1.68 -10.44
N ILE A 49 -18.51 -1.05 -9.35
CA ILE A 49 -19.92 -0.68 -9.21
C ILE A 49 -20.18 0.54 -10.10
N PRO A 50 -21.20 0.51 -10.98
CA PRO A 50 -21.54 1.63 -11.85
C PRO A 50 -21.68 2.94 -11.08
N LEU A 51 -21.22 4.03 -11.69
CA LEU A 51 -21.27 5.39 -11.13
C LEU A 51 -20.44 5.59 -9.83
N CYS A 52 -19.65 4.60 -9.39
CA CYS A 52 -18.81 4.76 -8.22
C CYS A 52 -17.44 5.35 -8.58
N THR A 53 -17.22 6.60 -8.16
CA THR A 53 -15.96 7.33 -8.34
C THR A 53 -14.89 7.03 -7.28
N ASN A 54 -15.12 6.06 -6.41
CA ASN A 54 -14.12 5.65 -5.42
C ASN A 54 -13.05 4.77 -6.05
N GLN A 55 -11.84 4.84 -5.51
CA GLN A 55 -10.76 3.96 -5.89
C GLN A 55 -10.98 2.51 -5.44
N VAL A 56 -10.55 1.56 -6.28
CA VAL A 56 -10.46 0.15 -5.92
C VAL A 56 -9.52 -0.02 -4.73
N TYR A 57 -10.00 -0.74 -3.73
CA TYR A 57 -9.17 -1.23 -2.63
C TYR A 57 -8.68 -2.66 -2.92
N ALA A 58 -9.62 -3.58 -3.19
CA ALA A 58 -9.34 -4.97 -3.55
C ALA A 58 -10.52 -5.55 -4.34
N ARG A 59 -10.32 -6.67 -5.06
CA ARG A 59 -11.39 -7.39 -5.78
C ARG A 59 -12.19 -6.50 -6.74
N LYS A 60 -11.53 -5.50 -7.35
CA LYS A 60 -12.15 -4.47 -8.21
C LYS A 60 -13.21 -3.60 -7.51
N LEU A 61 -13.28 -3.63 -6.18
CA LEU A 61 -14.29 -2.92 -5.38
C LEU A 61 -13.64 -1.92 -4.41
N CYS A 62 -14.31 -0.80 -4.15
CA CYS A 62 -13.88 0.16 -3.12
C CYS A 62 -14.25 -0.35 -1.72
N ALA A 63 -13.72 0.29 -0.67
CA ALA A 63 -14.00 -0.10 0.72
C ALA A 63 -15.50 -0.19 1.06
N ARG A 64 -16.32 0.74 0.53
CA ARG A 64 -17.79 0.77 0.74
C ARG A 64 -18.55 -0.30 -0.03
N HIS A 65 -18.01 -0.75 -1.16
CA HIS A 65 -18.66 -1.73 -2.04
C HIS A 65 -18.05 -3.13 -1.91
N GLY A 66 -17.52 -3.49 -0.73
CA GLY A 66 -17.00 -4.85 -0.47
C GLY A 66 -15.53 -5.07 -0.80
N GLY A 67 -14.78 -4.00 -1.11
CA GLY A 67 -13.32 -4.07 -1.21
C GLY A 67 -12.68 -4.51 0.10
N LYS A 68 -13.17 -3.99 1.24
CA LYS A 68 -12.70 -4.37 2.58
C LYS A 68 -13.34 -5.69 3.02
N ARG A 69 -12.59 -6.55 3.71
CA ARG A 69 -13.12 -7.76 4.33
C ARG A 69 -13.85 -7.39 5.63
N THR A 70 -15.03 -7.97 5.83
CA THR A 70 -15.85 -7.85 7.04
C THR A 70 -15.71 -9.08 7.92
N CYS A 71 -15.97 -8.92 9.21
CA CYS A 71 -15.93 -9.99 10.18
C CYS A 71 -16.86 -11.14 9.76
N LYS A 72 -16.40 -12.38 9.94
CA LYS A 72 -17.19 -13.60 9.71
C LYS A 72 -18.21 -13.91 10.81
N VAL A 73 -18.24 -13.12 11.89
CA VAL A 73 -19.17 -13.33 13.00
C VAL A 73 -20.52 -12.75 12.59
N ASP A 74 -21.58 -13.50 12.81
CA ASP A 74 -22.94 -13.08 12.48
C ASP A 74 -23.28 -11.75 13.14
N GLN A 75 -23.97 -10.89 12.40
CA GLN A 75 -24.34 -9.53 12.82
C GLN A 75 -23.15 -8.60 13.13
N CYS A 76 -21.91 -8.95 12.74
CA CYS A 76 -20.75 -8.08 12.91
C CYS A 76 -20.30 -7.41 11.59
N CYS A 77 -20.56 -6.11 11.47
CA CYS A 77 -20.14 -5.31 10.31
C CYS A 77 -18.71 -4.75 10.42
N ALA A 78 -17.97 -5.10 11.48
CA ALA A 78 -16.62 -4.59 11.70
C ALA A 78 -15.63 -5.14 10.66
N ALA A 79 -14.63 -4.33 10.32
CA ALA A 79 -13.60 -4.75 9.37
C ALA A 79 -12.64 -5.77 9.98
N THR A 80 -12.15 -6.70 9.16
CA THR A 80 -11.20 -7.72 9.63
C THR A 80 -9.80 -7.16 9.81
N THR A 81 -9.08 -7.69 10.80
CA THR A 81 -7.65 -7.44 10.98
C THR A 81 -6.88 -8.68 10.48
N GLY A 82 -6.19 -8.57 9.34
CA GLY A 82 -5.36 -9.65 8.80
C GLY A 82 -6.11 -10.77 8.07
N ARG A 83 -5.49 -11.96 7.99
CA ARG A 83 -5.98 -13.09 7.16
C ARG A 83 -7.08 -13.93 7.81
N GLY A 84 -7.26 -13.86 9.14
CA GLY A 84 -8.18 -14.71 9.90
C GLY A 84 -9.67 -14.49 9.59
N GLY A 85 -10.04 -13.36 8.98
CA GLY A 85 -11.45 -13.07 8.68
C GLY A 85 -12.26 -12.56 9.88
N TYR A 86 -11.60 -12.18 10.96
CA TYR A 86 -12.23 -11.63 12.17
C TYR A 86 -11.79 -10.19 12.40
N CYS A 87 -12.67 -9.35 12.96
CA CYS A 87 -12.33 -7.99 13.38
C CYS A 87 -11.44 -8.02 14.62
N ALA A 88 -10.84 -6.89 15.00
CA ALA A 88 -9.95 -6.82 16.17
C ALA A 88 -10.60 -7.41 17.45
N ALA A 89 -11.87 -7.11 17.71
CA ALA A 89 -12.59 -7.61 18.88
C ALA A 89 -12.87 -9.12 18.83
N HIS A 90 -13.15 -9.67 17.65
CA HIS A 90 -13.45 -11.09 17.48
C HIS A 90 -12.20 -11.95 17.24
N ASN A 91 -11.12 -11.38 16.73
CA ASN A 91 -9.88 -12.11 16.45
C ASN A 91 -9.25 -12.70 17.73
N ALA A 92 -9.41 -12.02 18.87
CA ALA A 92 -8.96 -12.52 20.18
C ALA A 92 -9.69 -13.79 20.64
N LYS A 93 -10.93 -14.02 20.15
CA LYS A 93 -11.73 -15.19 20.51
C LYS A 93 -11.38 -16.43 19.70
N PHE A 94 -10.89 -16.26 18.45
CA PHE A 94 -10.57 -17.36 17.53
C PHE A 94 -9.07 -17.68 17.44
N ALA A 95 -8.19 -16.86 18.03
CA ALA A 95 -6.76 -17.16 18.14
C ALA A 95 -6.47 -18.41 19.02
N ARG A 96 -7.46 -18.87 19.79
CA ARG A 96 -7.32 -20.01 20.72
C ARG A 96 -7.45 -21.38 20.04
N ASP A 97 -8.01 -21.43 18.83
CA ASP A 97 -8.24 -22.69 18.10
C ASP A 97 -7.10 -23.03 17.13
N ALA A 98 -6.06 -22.18 17.07
CA ALA A 98 -4.93 -22.35 16.16
C ALA A 98 -3.73 -23.06 16.79
N THR A 99 -3.82 -23.51 18.05
CA THR A 99 -2.84 -24.44 18.63
C THR A 99 -3.23 -25.84 18.17
N PRO A 100 -2.45 -26.52 17.30
CA PRO A 100 -2.62 -27.95 17.12
C PRO A 100 -2.56 -28.59 18.51
N PRO A 101 -3.47 -29.52 18.87
CA PRO A 101 -3.38 -30.19 20.15
C PRO A 101 -1.97 -30.78 20.29
N LEU A 102 -1.26 -30.39 21.35
CA LEU A 102 0.02 -31.00 21.68
C LEU A 102 -0.20 -32.53 21.74
N PRO A 103 0.67 -33.35 21.14
CA PRO A 103 0.58 -34.80 21.33
C PRO A 103 0.66 -35.09 22.83
N GLN A 104 -0.38 -35.74 23.36
CA GLN A 104 -0.46 -36.13 24.76
C GLN A 104 0.49 -37.31 24.99
N SER A 105 1.74 -37.05 25.37
CA SER A 105 2.63 -38.07 25.90
C SER A 105 2.31 -38.31 27.39
N SER A 106 2.07 -39.57 27.74
CA SER A 106 1.79 -40.05 29.09
C SER A 106 2.93 -39.74 30.08
N PRO A 107 2.63 -39.62 31.40
CA PRO A 107 3.59 -39.15 32.39
C PRO A 107 4.62 -40.20 32.89
N ASP A 108 4.68 -41.41 32.33
CA ASP A 108 5.44 -42.51 32.96
C ASP A 108 6.88 -42.73 32.46
N ASP A 109 7.40 -41.93 31.52
CA ASP A 109 8.81 -42.01 31.10
C ASP A 109 9.53 -40.66 31.23
N VAL A 110 9.75 -40.21 32.48
CA VAL A 110 10.77 -39.20 32.77
C VAL A 110 12.13 -39.87 32.84
N ALA A 111 12.73 -40.12 31.69
CA ALA A 111 14.18 -40.23 31.62
C ALA A 111 14.74 -38.84 31.95
N THR A 112 15.37 -38.69 33.12
CA THR A 112 16.22 -37.55 33.45
C THR A 112 17.37 -37.51 32.45
N VAL A 113 17.16 -36.80 31.35
CA VAL A 113 18.26 -36.34 30.49
C VAL A 113 18.93 -35.18 31.22
N GLU A 114 20.12 -35.45 31.73
CA GLU A 114 21.05 -34.43 32.19
C GLU A 114 21.37 -33.55 30.98
N VAL A 115 20.81 -32.35 30.95
CA VAL A 115 21.23 -31.31 30.02
C VAL A 115 22.54 -30.75 30.56
N ASP A 116 23.65 -31.00 29.85
CA ASP A 116 24.89 -30.32 30.16
C ASP A 116 24.73 -28.84 29.85
N GLU A 117 24.82 -28.01 30.88
CA GLU A 117 24.71 -26.55 30.81
C GLU A 117 26.00 -25.90 30.25
N ASP A 118 26.75 -26.61 29.42
CA ASP A 118 27.98 -26.10 28.79
C ASP A 118 27.83 -25.85 27.27
N LEU A 119 26.66 -26.16 26.67
CA LEU A 119 26.44 -26.02 25.23
C LEU A 119 25.61 -24.81 24.78
N TRP A 120 25.07 -23.98 25.68
CA TRP A 120 24.45 -22.71 25.31
C TRP A 120 25.19 -21.51 25.91
N SER A 121 26.39 -21.25 25.40
CA SER A 121 27.12 -20.02 25.72
C SER A 121 26.74 -18.88 24.75
N PRO A 122 26.35 -17.67 25.21
CA PRO A 122 25.85 -16.57 24.36
C PRO A 122 26.92 -15.80 23.56
N LEU A 123 28.15 -16.30 23.42
CA LEU A 123 29.27 -15.51 22.88
C LEU A 123 29.97 -16.22 21.71
N ALA A 124 29.38 -16.11 20.52
CA ALA A 124 30.10 -15.85 19.26
C ALA A 124 29.11 -15.88 18.08
N PHE A 125 28.19 -14.92 18.01
CA PHE A 125 27.69 -14.51 16.70
C PHE A 125 28.88 -13.83 16.01
N GLN A 126 29.58 -14.58 15.16
CA GLN A 126 30.69 -14.06 14.38
C GLN A 126 30.13 -13.00 13.43
N ASP A 127 30.25 -11.74 13.86
CA ASP A 127 29.94 -10.56 13.09
C ASP A 127 30.79 -10.53 11.82
N SER A 128 30.17 -10.95 10.71
CA SER A 128 30.80 -10.96 9.40
C SER A 128 30.78 -9.57 8.74
N THR A 129 30.45 -8.49 9.47
CA THR A 129 30.45 -7.11 8.94
C THR A 129 31.74 -6.34 9.25
N ARG A 130 32.90 -7.00 9.24
CA ARG A 130 34.19 -6.33 9.06
C ARG A 130 34.73 -6.56 7.66
N GLY A 131 34.03 -5.99 6.69
CA GLY A 131 34.47 -5.90 5.30
C GLY A 131 33.93 -4.61 4.70
N ASP A 132 34.80 -3.59 4.67
CA ASP A 132 34.85 -2.44 3.77
C ASP A 132 33.51 -1.75 3.40
N PRO A 133 33.23 -0.50 3.82
CA PRO A 133 32.11 0.25 3.28
C PRO A 133 32.33 0.47 1.80
N LEU A 134 31.60 -0.31 0.98
CA LEU A 134 31.59 -0.27 -0.48
C LEU A 134 31.71 1.16 -1.01
N LEU A 135 32.93 1.51 -1.40
CA LEU A 135 33.16 2.49 -2.44
C LEU A 135 32.51 1.90 -3.69
N VAL A 136 31.25 2.24 -3.92
CA VAL A 136 30.59 1.91 -5.18
C VAL A 136 31.27 2.80 -6.22
N GLU A 137 32.19 2.22 -6.99
CA GLU A 137 32.74 2.83 -8.19
C GLU A 137 31.56 3.07 -9.16
N ILE A 138 31.03 4.28 -9.17
CA ILE A 138 29.98 4.68 -10.09
C ILE A 138 30.64 4.81 -11.47
N SER A 139 30.16 4.02 -12.45
CA SER A 139 30.65 4.09 -13.83
C SER A 139 30.64 5.56 -14.33
N PRO A 140 31.69 6.03 -15.01
CA PRO A 140 31.80 7.41 -15.49
C PRO A 140 30.61 7.83 -16.36
N ASP A 141 29.99 6.88 -17.08
CA ASP A 141 28.78 7.12 -17.89
C ASP A 141 27.54 7.41 -17.04
N VAL A 142 27.47 6.86 -15.82
CA VAL A 142 26.38 7.12 -14.87
C VAL A 142 26.59 8.46 -14.19
N LEU A 143 27.85 8.85 -13.94
CA LEU A 143 28.17 10.14 -13.34
C LEU A 143 27.88 11.30 -14.30
N SER A 144 28.13 11.16 -15.60
CA SER A 144 27.76 12.18 -16.59
C SER A 144 26.23 12.38 -16.66
N LEU A 145 25.46 11.29 -16.64
CA LEU A 145 23.99 11.36 -16.64
C LEU A 145 23.41 12.04 -15.39
N ILE A 146 24.06 11.89 -14.23
CA ILE A 146 23.64 12.55 -12.99
C ILE A 146 23.91 14.05 -13.06
N LEU A 147 25.06 14.47 -13.59
CA LEU A 147 25.42 15.88 -13.73
C LEU A 147 24.57 16.60 -14.78
N ASP A 148 24.23 15.93 -15.90
CA ASP A 148 23.35 16.47 -16.95
C ASP A 148 21.91 16.71 -16.46
N LEU A 149 21.47 15.98 -15.43
CA LEU A 149 20.13 16.14 -14.84
C LEU A 149 20.03 17.34 -13.89
N ASP A 150 21.11 17.69 -13.19
CA ASP A 150 21.11 18.81 -12.24
C ASP A 150 21.23 20.18 -12.93
N GLU A 151 21.79 20.24 -14.15
CA GLU A 151 21.91 21.49 -14.91
C GLU A 151 20.62 21.91 -15.63
N THR A 152 19.59 21.05 -15.62
CA THR A 152 18.27 21.37 -16.20
C THR A 152 17.20 21.75 -15.17
N ARG A 153 17.60 22.05 -13.92
CA ARG A 153 16.70 22.46 -12.83
C ARG A 153 16.77 23.96 -12.50
#